data_AF-R1CT31-F1
#
_entry.id   AF-R1CT31-F1
#
_cell.length_a   1.000
_cell.length_b   1.000
_cell.length_c   1.000
_cell.angle_alpha   90.00
_cell.angle_beta   90.00
_cell.angle_gamma   90.00
#
_symmetry.space_group_name_H-M   'P 1'
#
loop_
_entity.id
_entity.type
_entity.pdbx_description
1 polymer ?
#
loop_
_entity_poly.entity_id
_entity_poly.type
_entity_poly.pdbx_seq_one_letter_code
_entity_poly.pdbx_strand_id
1 'polypeptide(L)'
;MRRATSRFLSCAAAAAWTREAAHGSADPPPPDEHTTRQLVKRWTAQEERPGYAPPSQNWPPPSRSDFATLRRAFTACGAESFDPGHHCGEVAFQYATSLLGGTLCGHIESEREPSEEEISEGIGLMKRLAASGMPSAACGMAYILSCGILAEEDEEAAVRYHQQAASAGFAQSMQEIAIMHYLGDPLPQDAAAAVRYYRQAALLGLSQSMFMMGECLLSGEGIAQDTASALGWFAAAGELGHCSARSRIREVAERDIPVNVSSLMEEV
;
A
#
# COMPACT_ATOMS: atom_id res chain seq x y z
N MET A 1 26.46 19.15 30.31
CA MET A 1 26.24 17.99 29.43
C MET A 1 25.09 17.15 29.97
N ARG A 2 23.86 17.36 29.46
CA ARG A 2 22.72 16.47 29.71
C ARG A 2 22.36 15.85 28.36
N ARG A 3 22.49 14.53 28.25
CA ARG A 3 22.09 13.76 27.06
C ARG A 3 20.57 13.83 26.97
N ALA A 4 20.05 14.50 25.95
CA ALA A 4 18.65 14.40 25.58
C ALA A 4 18.43 13.03 24.93
N THR A 5 17.88 12.09 25.68
CA THR A 5 17.27 10.89 25.10
C THR A 5 16.05 11.33 24.32
N SER A 6 16.18 11.42 23.00
CA SER A 6 15.05 11.50 22.07
C SER A 6 14.16 10.27 22.30
N ARG A 7 13.04 10.46 23.00
CA ARG A 7 11.95 9.48 23.05
C ARG A 7 11.16 9.64 21.75
N PHE A 8 11.59 8.92 20.72
CA PHE A 8 10.73 8.59 19.59
C PHE A 8 9.61 7.68 20.10
N LEU A 9 8.51 8.29 20.54
CA LEU A 9 7.24 7.62 20.87
C LEU A 9 6.22 7.98 19.78
N SER A 10 6.38 7.36 18.61
CA SER A 10 5.46 7.43 17.48
C SER A 10 5.60 6.11 16.69
N CYS A 11 4.51 5.53 16.20
CA CYS A 11 4.37 4.23 15.50
C CYS A 11 4.03 2.96 16.33
N ALA A 12 4.01 2.95 17.66
CA ALA A 12 3.86 1.68 18.39
C ALA A 12 2.43 1.07 18.34
N ALA A 13 1.37 1.87 18.23
CA ALA A 13 -0.02 1.41 18.35
C ALA A 13 -0.57 0.80 17.04
N ALA A 14 -0.51 1.52 15.90
CA ALA A 14 -0.85 0.93 14.59
C ALA A 14 0.03 -0.28 14.24
N ALA A 15 1.33 -0.22 14.56
CA ALA A 15 2.22 -1.36 14.36
C ALA A 15 1.95 -2.51 15.35
N ALA A 16 1.31 -2.27 16.50
CA ALA A 16 0.85 -3.35 17.38
C ALA A 16 -0.43 -3.97 16.82
N TRP A 17 -1.35 -3.15 16.29
CA TRP A 17 -2.58 -3.61 15.64
C TRP A 17 -2.31 -4.49 14.41
N THR A 18 -1.31 -4.15 13.58
CA THR A 18 -0.87 -5.00 12.46
C THR A 18 -0.01 -6.20 12.88
N ARG A 19 0.77 -6.11 13.97
CA ARG A 19 1.58 -7.24 14.49
C ARG A 19 0.76 -8.28 15.24
N GLU A 20 -0.28 -7.89 15.98
CA GLU A 20 -1.23 -8.83 16.59
C GLU A 20 -2.08 -9.53 15.52
N ALA A 21 -2.45 -8.84 14.44
CA ALA A 21 -3.11 -9.43 13.27
C ALA A 21 -2.26 -10.49 12.56
N ALA A 22 -0.95 -10.30 12.49
CA ALA A 22 -0.03 -11.16 11.76
C ALA A 22 0.29 -12.50 12.48
N HIS A 23 -0.09 -12.66 13.75
CA HIS A 23 0.35 -13.78 14.59
C HIS A 23 -0.77 -14.73 15.08
N GLY A 24 -2.03 -14.51 14.70
CA GLY A 24 -3.13 -15.37 15.16
C GLY A 24 -4.31 -15.41 14.20
N SER A 25 -4.82 -16.61 13.93
CA SER A 25 -6.02 -16.88 13.15
C SER A 25 -7.28 -16.37 13.85
N ALA A 26 -7.49 -15.06 13.83
CA ALA A 26 -8.76 -14.38 14.01
C ALA A 26 -8.47 -12.91 13.69
N ASP A 27 -9.15 -12.40 12.66
CA ASP A 27 -9.25 -10.97 12.39
C ASP A 27 -9.25 -10.16 13.71
N PRO A 28 -8.29 -9.27 14.00
CA PRO A 28 -8.48 -8.36 15.12
C PRO A 28 -9.75 -7.56 14.79
N PRO A 29 -10.73 -7.53 15.72
CA PRO A 29 -11.91 -6.71 15.51
C PRO A 29 -11.45 -5.26 15.29
N PRO A 30 -12.18 -4.49 14.48
CA PRO A 30 -11.92 -3.05 14.41
C PRO A 30 -11.88 -2.50 15.84
N PRO A 31 -11.00 -1.52 16.12
CA PRO A 31 -10.94 -0.92 17.45
C PRO A 31 -12.34 -0.50 17.87
N ASP A 32 -12.76 -0.91 19.06
CA ASP A 32 -14.07 -0.57 19.59
C ASP A 32 -14.28 0.96 19.58
N GLU A 33 -15.53 1.39 19.68
CA GLU A 33 -15.88 2.81 19.58
C GLU A 33 -15.06 3.70 20.54
N HIS A 34 -14.75 3.22 21.74
CA HIS A 34 -13.94 3.96 22.70
C HIS A 34 -12.48 4.10 22.23
N THR A 35 -11.87 2.99 21.80
CA THR A 35 -10.52 2.97 21.23
C THR A 35 -10.44 3.85 19.98
N THR A 36 -11.43 3.77 19.10
CA THR A 36 -11.56 4.63 17.92
C THR A 36 -11.62 6.11 18.28
N ARG A 37 -12.47 6.50 19.24
CA ARG A 37 -12.55 7.89 19.72
C ARG A 37 -11.22 8.39 20.29
N GLN A 38 -10.48 7.54 21.01
CA GLN A 38 -9.16 7.91 21.53
C GLN A 38 -8.12 8.09 20.41
N LEU A 39 -8.11 7.20 19.41
CA LEU A 39 -7.22 7.29 18.25
C LEU A 39 -7.48 8.57 17.45
N VAL A 40 -8.74 8.85 17.14
CA VAL A 40 -9.14 10.10 16.45
C VAL A 40 -8.67 11.32 17.22
N LYS A 41 -8.97 11.42 18.52
CA LYS A 41 -8.55 12.56 19.36
C LYS A 41 -7.03 12.73 19.40
N ARG A 42 -6.29 11.64 19.56
CA ARG A 42 -4.83 11.66 19.65
C ARG A 42 -4.21 12.12 18.34
N TRP A 43 -4.74 11.65 17.22
CA TRP A 43 -4.22 11.97 15.90
C TRP A 43 -4.55 13.40 15.49
N THR A 44 -5.78 13.88 15.69
CA THR A 44 -6.13 15.29 15.42
C THR A 44 -5.26 16.26 16.23
N ALA A 45 -5.00 15.95 17.51
CA ALA A 45 -4.13 16.75 18.37
C ALA A 45 -2.64 16.70 17.95
N GLN A 46 -2.21 15.65 17.25
CA GLN A 46 -0.83 15.53 16.74
C GLN A 46 -0.61 16.40 15.49
N GLU A 47 -1.61 16.52 14.63
CA GLU A 47 -1.53 17.35 13.42
C GLU A 47 -1.68 18.85 13.66
N GLU A 48 -2.36 19.24 14.74
CA GLU A 48 -2.44 20.64 15.17
C GLU A 48 -1.09 21.20 15.64
N ARG A 49 -0.05 20.36 15.74
CA ARG A 49 1.30 20.76 16.10
C ARG A 49 1.98 21.50 14.94
N PRO A 50 2.48 22.73 15.16
CA PRO A 50 3.25 23.45 14.15
C PRO A 50 4.45 22.63 13.66
N GLY A 51 4.54 22.42 12.34
CA GLY A 51 5.65 21.71 11.70
C GLY A 51 5.50 20.18 11.62
N TYR A 52 4.33 19.61 11.94
CA TYR A 52 4.05 18.21 11.65
C TYR A 52 4.02 17.96 10.13
N ALA A 53 4.84 16.99 9.68
CA ALA A 53 4.78 16.43 8.33
C ALA A 53 4.45 14.93 8.45
N PRO A 54 3.42 14.43 7.75
CA PRO A 54 3.07 13.01 7.81
C PRO A 54 4.22 12.16 7.24
N PRO A 55 4.45 10.95 7.79
CA PRO A 55 5.45 10.04 7.26
C PRO A 55 5.12 9.70 5.80
N SER A 56 6.06 9.98 4.90
CA SER A 56 5.93 9.63 3.47
C SER A 56 5.98 8.11 3.33
N GLN A 57 4.96 7.50 2.73
CA GLN A 57 4.91 6.06 2.46
C GLN A 57 5.78 5.60 1.26
N ASN A 58 6.60 6.48 0.68
CA ASN A 58 7.33 6.15 -0.54
C ASN A 58 8.77 5.69 -0.24
N TRP A 59 9.03 4.44 -0.65
CA TRP A 59 10.34 3.84 -0.85
C TRP A 59 11.13 4.66 -1.88
N PRO A 60 12.35 5.14 -1.58
CA PRO A 60 13.12 5.91 -2.56
C PRO A 60 13.61 4.99 -3.69
N PRO A 61 13.42 5.34 -4.97
CA PRO A 61 13.98 4.55 -6.05
C PRO A 61 15.51 4.63 -6.07
N PRO A 62 16.18 3.61 -6.65
CA PRO A 62 17.63 3.63 -6.81
C PRO A 62 18.06 4.80 -7.72
N SER A 63 19.16 5.43 -7.37
CA SER A 63 19.72 6.62 -8.02
C SER A 63 20.45 6.29 -9.33
N ARG A 64 20.76 7.33 -10.14
CA ARG A 64 21.51 7.20 -11.41
C ARG A 64 22.86 6.46 -11.30
N SER A 65 23.54 6.55 -10.15
CA SER A 65 24.80 5.83 -9.89
C SER A 65 24.62 4.32 -9.72
N ASP A 66 23.37 3.87 -9.62
CA ASP A 66 23.05 2.48 -9.29
C ASP A 66 22.91 1.61 -10.54
N PHE A 67 22.56 2.13 -11.73
CA PHE A 67 22.34 1.29 -12.92
C PHE A 67 23.58 0.46 -13.34
N ALA A 68 24.75 1.08 -13.49
CA ALA A 68 25.99 0.38 -13.83
C ALA A 68 26.47 -0.56 -12.71
N THR A 69 26.09 -0.26 -11.47
CA THR A 69 26.39 -1.06 -10.29
C THR A 69 25.48 -2.29 -10.23
N LEU A 70 24.18 -2.11 -10.45
CA LEU A 70 23.15 -3.14 -10.57
C LEU A 70 23.47 -4.09 -11.72
N ARG A 71 23.86 -3.58 -12.89
CA ARG A 71 24.26 -4.43 -14.02
C ARG A 71 25.47 -5.32 -13.69
N ARG A 72 26.48 -4.78 -13.01
CA ARG A 72 27.65 -5.56 -12.57
C ARG A 72 27.28 -6.59 -11.50
N ALA A 73 26.46 -6.21 -10.52
CA ALA A 73 25.97 -7.10 -9.48
C ALA A 73 25.13 -8.25 -10.07
N PHE A 74 24.22 -7.92 -11.00
CA PHE A 74 23.42 -8.91 -11.73
C PHE A 74 24.31 -9.87 -12.53
N THR A 75 25.32 -9.36 -13.23
CA THR A 75 26.28 -10.21 -13.97
C THR A 75 27.06 -11.15 -13.04
N ALA A 76 27.43 -10.68 -11.84
CA ALA A 76 28.16 -11.48 -10.85
C ALA A 76 27.31 -12.60 -10.24
N CYS A 77 25.98 -12.42 -10.17
CA CYS A 77 25.04 -13.43 -9.69
C CYS A 77 24.85 -14.62 -10.66
N GLY A 78 25.21 -14.44 -11.94
CA GLY A 78 24.98 -15.44 -12.99
C GLY A 78 23.51 -15.61 -13.36
N ALA A 79 23.23 -16.15 -14.55
CA ALA A 79 21.88 -16.23 -15.11
C ALA A 79 20.95 -17.26 -14.44
N GLU A 80 21.39 -17.98 -13.40
CA GLU A 80 20.68 -19.14 -12.84
C GLU A 80 20.19 -18.95 -11.39
N SER A 81 20.40 -17.78 -10.76
CA SER A 81 20.00 -17.54 -9.36
C SER A 81 18.83 -16.56 -9.22
N PHE A 82 17.63 -16.98 -9.64
CA PHE A 82 16.38 -16.21 -9.49
C PHE A 82 15.54 -16.61 -8.26
N ASP A 83 16.15 -17.24 -7.27
CA ASP A 83 15.47 -17.59 -6.01
C ASP A 83 15.00 -16.29 -5.30
N PRO A 84 13.69 -16.11 -5.05
CA PRO A 84 13.15 -14.94 -4.34
C PRO A 84 13.73 -14.75 -2.93
N GLY A 85 14.24 -15.82 -2.30
CA GLY A 85 14.86 -15.77 -0.98
C GLY A 85 16.35 -15.42 -0.98
N HIS A 86 16.97 -15.27 -2.15
CA HIS A 86 18.41 -15.06 -2.30
C HIS A 86 18.71 -13.62 -2.75
N HIS A 87 19.85 -13.07 -2.32
CA HIS A 87 20.30 -11.71 -2.67
C HIS A 87 20.26 -11.43 -4.19
N CYS A 88 20.54 -12.44 -5.01
CA CYS A 88 20.53 -12.31 -6.46
C CYS A 88 19.14 -12.10 -7.07
N GLY A 89 18.07 -12.60 -6.44
CA GLY A 89 16.70 -12.32 -6.87
C GLY A 89 16.37 -10.83 -6.72
N GLU A 90 16.71 -10.25 -5.56
CA GLU A 90 16.50 -8.81 -5.28
C GLU A 90 17.32 -7.93 -6.24
N VAL A 91 18.59 -8.27 -6.48
CA VAL A 91 19.44 -7.56 -7.45
C VAL A 91 18.86 -7.64 -8.86
N ALA A 92 18.36 -8.81 -9.27
CA ALA A 92 17.73 -8.98 -10.58
C ALA A 92 16.44 -8.16 -10.70
N PHE A 93 15.63 -8.07 -9.65
CA PHE A 93 14.43 -7.24 -9.61
C PHE A 93 14.75 -5.74 -9.71
N GLN A 94 15.73 -5.27 -8.95
CA GLN A 94 16.20 -3.88 -8.99
C GLN A 94 16.82 -3.53 -10.36
N TYR A 95 17.55 -4.47 -10.96
CA TYR A 95 18.07 -4.29 -12.32
C TYR A 95 16.93 -4.25 -13.36
N ALA A 96 15.98 -5.17 -13.30
CA ALA A 96 14.84 -5.21 -14.20
C ALA A 96 13.98 -3.94 -14.12
N THR A 97 13.67 -3.46 -12.92
CA THR A 97 12.96 -2.18 -12.72
C THR A 97 13.72 -0.99 -13.30
N SER A 98 15.05 -0.98 -13.15
CA SER A 98 15.89 0.09 -13.70
C SER A 98 15.91 0.09 -15.24
N LEU A 99 15.87 -1.08 -15.88
CA LEU A 99 15.74 -1.22 -17.33
C LEU A 99 14.40 -0.69 -17.84
N LEU A 100 13.34 -0.81 -17.03
CA LEU A 100 11.99 -0.35 -17.35
C LEU A 100 11.73 1.13 -17.00
N GLY A 101 12.78 1.87 -16.61
CA GLY A 101 12.66 3.29 -16.28
C GLY A 101 12.06 3.59 -14.90
N GLY A 102 12.05 2.61 -13.98
CA GLY A 102 11.56 2.79 -12.60
C GLY A 102 10.04 2.72 -12.43
N THR A 103 9.32 2.26 -13.45
CA THR A 103 7.87 2.48 -13.67
C THR A 103 6.91 1.60 -12.86
N LEU A 104 7.36 0.72 -11.97
CA LEU A 104 6.45 -0.24 -11.31
C LEU A 104 5.49 0.36 -10.27
N CYS A 105 5.57 1.67 -9.97
CA CYS A 105 4.65 2.36 -9.06
C CYS A 105 4.11 3.69 -9.62
N GLY A 106 3.96 3.81 -10.95
CA GLY A 106 3.32 4.97 -11.58
C GLY A 106 4.09 6.29 -11.47
N HIS A 107 5.31 6.29 -10.94
CA HIS A 107 6.18 7.45 -10.90
C HIS A 107 7.36 7.21 -11.83
N ILE A 108 7.31 7.85 -13.01
CA ILE A 108 8.47 7.98 -13.89
C ILE A 108 9.45 8.91 -13.16
N GLU A 109 10.48 8.33 -12.55
CA GLU A 109 11.60 9.11 -11.97
C GLU A 109 12.88 9.01 -12.82
N SER A 110 12.82 8.30 -13.96
CA SER A 110 13.88 8.32 -14.96
C SER A 110 13.64 9.45 -15.97
N GLU A 111 14.53 10.44 -16.00
CA GLU A 111 14.62 11.44 -17.09
C GLU A 111 14.97 10.81 -18.46
N ARG A 112 15.25 9.50 -18.50
CA ARG A 112 15.69 8.76 -19.68
C ARG A 112 14.62 7.74 -20.09
N GLU A 113 14.15 7.86 -21.32
CA GLU A 113 13.36 6.83 -21.97
C GLU A 113 14.22 5.56 -22.19
N PRO A 114 13.76 4.39 -21.73
CA PRO A 114 14.46 3.14 -21.95
C PRO A 114 14.43 2.75 -23.43
N SER A 115 15.50 2.12 -23.94
CA SER A 115 15.51 1.63 -25.31
C SER A 115 14.62 0.39 -25.47
N GLU A 116 14.18 0.08 -26.69
CA GLU A 116 13.39 -1.14 -26.97
C GLU A 116 14.09 -2.42 -26.49
N GLU A 117 15.42 -2.48 -26.61
CA GLU A 117 16.24 -3.60 -26.11
C GLU A 117 16.19 -3.71 -24.58
N GLU A 118 16.31 -2.59 -23.87
CA GLU A 118 16.24 -2.55 -22.40
C GLU A 118 14.84 -2.92 -21.90
N ILE A 119 13.79 -2.44 -22.57
CA ILE A 119 12.40 -2.80 -22.27
C ILE A 119 12.20 -4.31 -22.42
N SER A 120 12.65 -4.88 -23.54
CA SER A 120 12.56 -6.32 -23.80
C SER A 120 13.32 -7.16 -22.77
N GLU A 121 14.54 -6.75 -22.41
CA GLU A 121 15.34 -7.40 -21.37
C GLU A 121 14.67 -7.31 -19.99
N GLY A 122 14.19 -6.12 -19.63
CA GLY A 122 13.51 -5.86 -18.35
C GLY A 122 12.24 -6.69 -18.19
N ILE A 123 11.39 -6.72 -19.22
CA ILE A 123 10.18 -7.56 -19.23
C ILE A 123 10.54 -9.05 -19.15
N GLY A 124 11.57 -9.48 -19.89
CA GLY A 124 12.06 -10.86 -19.84
C GLY A 124 12.52 -11.27 -18.44
N LEU A 125 13.23 -10.39 -17.74
CA LEU A 125 13.64 -10.59 -16.35
C LEU A 125 12.44 -10.63 -15.41
N MET A 126 11.51 -9.69 -15.53
CA MET A 126 10.31 -9.62 -14.71
C MET A 126 9.45 -10.89 -14.82
N LYS A 127 9.26 -11.41 -16.04
CA LYS A 127 8.56 -12.69 -16.26
C LYS A 127 9.25 -13.87 -15.57
N ARG A 128 10.59 -13.96 -15.64
CA ARG A 128 11.35 -15.02 -14.97
C ARG A 128 11.26 -14.93 -13.45
N LEU A 129 11.37 -13.73 -12.90
CA LEU A 129 11.25 -13.47 -11.46
C LEU A 129 9.82 -13.77 -10.95
N ALA A 130 8.80 -13.37 -11.71
CA ALA A 130 7.43 -13.75 -11.40
C ALA A 130 7.27 -15.27 -11.42
N ALA A 131 7.80 -15.96 -12.44
CA ALA A 131 7.75 -17.42 -12.54
C ALA A 131 8.51 -18.14 -11.42
N SER A 132 9.56 -17.53 -10.84
CA SER A 132 10.26 -18.07 -9.67
C SER A 132 9.51 -17.87 -8.35
N GLY A 133 8.37 -17.17 -8.38
CA GLY A 133 7.52 -16.93 -7.22
C GLY A 133 7.72 -15.58 -6.54
N MET A 134 8.46 -14.65 -7.15
CA MET A 134 8.66 -13.31 -6.59
C MET A 134 7.39 -12.45 -6.71
N PRO A 135 6.73 -12.06 -5.60
CA PRO A 135 5.44 -11.38 -5.66
C PRO A 135 5.53 -9.94 -6.19
N SER A 136 6.62 -9.24 -5.89
CA SER A 136 6.89 -7.89 -6.40
C SER A 136 7.07 -7.88 -7.92
N ALA A 137 7.73 -8.90 -8.48
CA ALA A 137 7.87 -9.05 -9.92
C ALA A 137 6.54 -9.39 -10.60
N ALA A 138 5.74 -10.27 -10.01
CA ALA A 138 4.39 -10.55 -10.50
C ALA A 138 3.52 -9.28 -10.48
N CYS A 139 3.48 -8.54 -9.37
CA CYS A 139 2.75 -7.28 -9.29
C CYS A 139 3.24 -6.27 -10.34
N GLY A 140 4.54 -6.17 -10.57
CA GLY A 140 5.09 -5.28 -11.58
C GLY A 140 4.72 -5.67 -13.00
N MET A 141 4.72 -6.97 -13.31
CA MET A 141 4.22 -7.47 -14.60
C MET A 141 2.75 -7.12 -14.82
N ALA A 142 1.94 -7.17 -13.76
CA ALA A 142 0.54 -6.78 -13.86
C ALA A 142 0.39 -5.31 -14.27
N TYR A 143 1.12 -4.38 -13.64
CA TYR A 143 1.11 -2.97 -14.02
C TYR A 143 1.60 -2.72 -15.45
N ILE A 144 2.65 -3.44 -15.88
CA ILE A 144 3.17 -3.33 -17.25
C ILE A 144 2.07 -3.66 -18.28
N LEU A 145 1.32 -4.73 -18.02
CA LEU A 145 0.27 -5.23 -18.91
C LEU A 145 -1.04 -4.44 -18.80
N SER A 146 -1.31 -3.76 -17.68
CA SER A 146 -2.50 -2.92 -17.53
C SER A 146 -2.35 -1.54 -18.17
N CYS A 147 -1.12 -0.99 -18.26
CA CYS A 147 -0.92 0.36 -18.78
C CYS A 147 -0.66 0.44 -20.29
N GLY A 148 -0.27 -0.66 -20.94
CA GLY A 148 0.02 -0.68 -22.38
C GLY A 148 1.24 0.14 -22.84
N ILE A 149 2.03 0.69 -21.91
CA ILE A 149 3.15 1.63 -22.22
C ILE A 149 4.43 0.88 -22.60
N LEU A 150 4.76 -0.19 -21.87
CA LEU A 150 6.02 -0.93 -22.04
C LEU A 150 5.81 -2.27 -22.76
N ALA A 151 4.57 -2.75 -22.81
CA ALA A 151 4.16 -3.96 -23.49
C ALA A 151 2.76 -3.74 -24.08
N GLU A 152 2.36 -4.61 -25.00
CA GLU A 152 0.96 -4.68 -25.41
C GLU A 152 0.07 -4.95 -24.20
N GLU A 153 -1.05 -4.25 -24.15
CA GLU A 153 -2.03 -4.35 -23.08
C GLU A 153 -2.67 -5.75 -23.07
N ASP A 154 -2.73 -6.36 -21.89
CA ASP A 154 -3.35 -7.68 -21.68
C ASP A 154 -3.93 -7.70 -20.25
N GLU A 155 -5.16 -7.22 -20.12
CA GLU A 155 -5.86 -7.14 -18.84
C GLU A 155 -6.05 -8.51 -18.18
N GLU A 156 -6.32 -9.54 -18.97
CA GLU A 156 -6.45 -10.90 -18.44
C GLU A 156 -5.14 -11.40 -17.83
N ALA A 157 -4.01 -11.14 -18.49
CA ALA A 157 -2.69 -11.44 -17.93
C ALA A 157 -2.39 -10.59 -16.70
N ALA A 158 -2.74 -9.31 -16.72
CA ALA A 158 -2.55 -8.41 -15.59
C ALA A 158 -3.28 -8.94 -14.34
N VAL A 159 -4.56 -9.33 -14.50
CA VAL A 159 -5.36 -9.96 -13.44
C VAL A 159 -4.68 -11.23 -12.92
N ARG A 160 -4.21 -12.11 -13.80
CA ARG A 160 -3.53 -13.36 -13.38
C ARG A 160 -2.27 -13.07 -12.56
N TYR A 161 -1.47 -12.10 -12.97
CA TYR A 161 -0.26 -11.70 -12.23
C TYR A 161 -0.57 -11.05 -10.89
N HIS A 162 -1.60 -10.19 -10.82
CA HIS A 162 -2.09 -9.66 -9.53
C HIS A 162 -2.58 -10.78 -8.63
N GLN A 163 -3.35 -11.75 -9.14
CA GLN A 163 -3.82 -12.90 -8.37
C GLN A 163 -2.66 -13.74 -7.84
N GLN A 164 -1.64 -13.97 -8.67
CA GLN A 164 -0.42 -14.65 -8.27
C GLN A 164 0.27 -13.91 -7.11
N ALA A 165 0.52 -12.60 -7.24
CA ALA A 165 1.16 -11.80 -6.21
C ALA A 165 0.33 -11.71 -4.93
N ALA A 166 -0.98 -11.53 -5.04
CA ALA A 166 -1.91 -11.49 -3.91
C ALA A 166 -1.95 -12.83 -3.17
N SER A 167 -1.97 -13.96 -3.88
CA SER A 167 -1.91 -15.29 -3.27
C SER A 167 -0.62 -15.53 -2.48
N ALA A 168 0.47 -14.84 -2.85
CA ALA A 168 1.75 -14.86 -2.15
C ALA A 168 1.87 -13.79 -1.05
N GLY A 169 0.79 -13.09 -0.72
CA GLY A 169 0.75 -12.11 0.38
C GLY A 169 1.14 -10.69 -0.01
N PHE A 170 1.21 -10.34 -1.31
CA PHE A 170 1.60 -8.99 -1.73
C PHE A 170 0.45 -8.01 -1.61
N ALA A 171 0.55 -7.09 -0.65
CA ALA A 171 -0.53 -6.19 -0.28
C ALA A 171 -0.99 -5.29 -1.45
N GLN A 172 -0.07 -4.77 -2.26
CA GLN A 172 -0.42 -3.88 -3.37
C GLN A 172 -1.30 -4.61 -4.39
N SER A 173 -0.98 -5.87 -4.72
CA SER A 173 -1.82 -6.65 -5.62
C SER A 173 -3.18 -7.02 -5.02
N MET A 174 -3.26 -7.24 -3.70
CA MET A 174 -4.55 -7.38 -3.03
C MET A 174 -5.39 -6.11 -3.17
N GLN A 175 -4.79 -4.93 -2.98
CA GLN A 175 -5.48 -3.65 -3.18
C GLN A 175 -5.99 -3.50 -4.62
N GLU A 176 -5.16 -3.80 -5.63
CA GLU A 176 -5.59 -3.69 -7.03
C GLU A 176 -6.73 -4.67 -7.36
N ILE A 177 -6.69 -5.92 -6.86
CA ILE A 177 -7.81 -6.85 -7.02
C ILE A 177 -9.08 -6.34 -6.32
N ALA A 178 -8.94 -5.69 -5.16
CA ALA A 178 -10.06 -5.08 -4.48
C ALA A 178 -10.69 -3.95 -5.33
N ILE A 179 -9.86 -3.10 -5.94
CA ILE A 179 -10.29 -2.03 -6.84
C ILE A 179 -11.01 -2.62 -8.06
N MET A 180 -10.45 -3.65 -8.70
CA MET A 180 -11.06 -4.32 -9.86
C MET A 180 -12.46 -4.88 -9.53
N HIS A 181 -12.61 -5.55 -8.39
CA HIS A 181 -13.92 -6.03 -7.94
C HIS A 181 -14.87 -4.91 -7.52
N TYR A 182 -14.36 -3.81 -6.96
CA TYR A 182 -15.19 -2.68 -6.54
C TYR A 182 -15.79 -1.94 -7.75
N LEU A 183 -14.95 -1.70 -8.77
CA LEU A 183 -15.33 -1.02 -10.01
C LEU A 183 -16.10 -1.93 -10.99
N GLY A 184 -15.83 -3.25 -10.95
CA GLY A 184 -16.40 -4.20 -11.89
C GLY A 184 -15.69 -4.26 -13.24
N ASP A 185 -14.39 -3.92 -13.26
CA ASP A 185 -13.56 -3.88 -14.46
C ASP A 185 -12.09 -4.18 -14.11
N PRO A 186 -11.41 -5.14 -14.78
CA PRO A 186 -11.93 -6.14 -15.72
C PRO A 186 -12.63 -7.33 -15.05
N LEU A 187 -12.64 -7.38 -13.71
CA LEU A 187 -13.31 -8.44 -12.95
C LEU A 187 -14.79 -8.12 -12.74
N PRO A 188 -15.69 -9.12 -12.62
CA PRO A 188 -17.07 -8.87 -12.24
C PRO A 188 -17.18 -8.07 -10.94
N GLN A 189 -18.11 -7.11 -10.92
CA GLN A 189 -18.34 -6.29 -9.75
C GLN A 189 -18.80 -7.16 -8.57
N ASP A 190 -18.05 -7.11 -7.48
CA ASP A 190 -18.33 -7.83 -6.24
C ASP A 190 -17.78 -7.03 -5.06
N ALA A 191 -18.62 -6.16 -4.50
CA ALA A 191 -18.23 -5.32 -3.37
C ALA A 191 -17.82 -6.14 -2.13
N ALA A 192 -18.39 -7.34 -1.93
CA ALA A 192 -18.03 -8.19 -0.80
C ALA A 192 -16.63 -8.81 -1.00
N ALA A 193 -16.29 -9.22 -2.23
CA ALA A 193 -14.94 -9.63 -2.57
C ALA A 193 -13.95 -8.46 -2.43
N ALA A 194 -14.31 -7.25 -2.88
CA ALA A 194 -13.49 -6.06 -2.73
C ALA A 194 -13.16 -5.77 -1.26
N VAL A 195 -14.16 -5.76 -0.37
CA VAL A 195 -13.96 -5.57 1.07
C VAL A 195 -13.02 -6.62 1.65
N ARG A 196 -13.15 -7.90 1.25
CA ARG A 196 -12.24 -8.95 1.73
C ARG A 196 -10.79 -8.67 1.37
N TYR A 197 -10.52 -8.26 0.13
CA TYR A 197 -9.17 -7.95 -0.32
C TYR A 197 -8.62 -6.64 0.27
N TYR A 198 -9.43 -5.58 0.36
CA TYR A 198 -9.05 -4.35 1.06
C TYR A 198 -8.69 -4.64 2.51
N ARG A 199 -9.47 -5.48 3.20
CA ARG A 199 -9.17 -5.87 4.57
C ARG A 199 -7.81 -6.58 4.68
N GLN A 200 -7.53 -7.54 3.80
CA GLN A 200 -6.24 -8.25 3.80
C GLN A 200 -5.07 -7.29 3.54
N ALA A 201 -5.18 -6.43 2.55
CA ALA A 201 -4.18 -5.41 2.22
C ALA A 201 -3.97 -4.41 3.38
N ALA A 202 -5.06 -4.00 4.03
CA ALA A 202 -5.04 -3.10 5.16
C ALA A 202 -4.34 -3.71 6.39
N LEU A 203 -4.59 -5.00 6.67
CA LEU A 203 -3.89 -5.73 7.75
C LEU A 203 -2.38 -5.85 7.50
N LEU A 204 -1.96 -5.82 6.23
CA LEU A 204 -0.55 -5.76 5.82
C LEU A 204 0.04 -4.33 5.83
N GLY A 205 -0.73 -3.34 6.27
CA GLY A 205 -0.24 -1.97 6.47
C GLY A 205 -0.46 -1.01 5.31
N LEU A 206 -1.25 -1.37 4.28
CA LEU A 206 -1.60 -0.43 3.22
C LEU A 206 -2.64 0.57 3.69
N SER A 207 -2.20 1.81 3.88
CA SER A 207 -3.05 2.90 4.38
C SER A 207 -4.21 3.24 3.44
N GLN A 208 -4.02 3.11 2.12
CA GLN A 208 -5.07 3.34 1.14
C GLN A 208 -6.15 2.25 1.25
N SER A 209 -5.77 1.00 1.48
CA SER A 209 -6.72 -0.08 1.76
C SER A 209 -7.45 0.11 3.09
N MET A 210 -6.78 0.63 4.13
CA MET A 210 -7.44 1.03 5.38
C MET A 210 -8.47 2.14 5.14
N PHE A 211 -8.12 3.14 4.32
CA PHE A 211 -9.05 4.21 3.95
C PHE A 211 -10.28 3.63 3.22
N MET A 212 -10.06 2.76 2.21
CA MET A 212 -11.16 2.11 1.49
C MET A 212 -12.04 1.22 2.38
N MET A 213 -11.47 0.58 3.41
CA MET A 213 -12.28 -0.12 4.42
C MET A 213 -13.21 0.84 5.17
N GLY A 214 -12.73 2.02 5.53
CA GLY A 214 -13.56 3.05 6.14
C GLY A 214 -14.68 3.52 5.20
N GLU A 215 -14.39 3.67 3.90
CA GLU A 215 -15.38 4.03 2.88
C GLU A 215 -16.49 2.99 2.76
N CYS A 216 -16.14 1.70 2.61
CA CYS A 216 -17.11 0.62 2.49
C CYS A 216 -18.00 0.48 3.74
N LEU A 217 -17.44 0.68 4.94
CA LEU A 217 -18.20 0.67 6.19
C LEU A 217 -19.10 1.91 6.34
N LEU A 218 -18.72 3.05 5.77
CA LEU A 218 -19.55 4.26 5.80
C LEU A 218 -20.72 4.17 4.81
N SER A 219 -20.50 3.60 3.62
CA SER A 219 -21.53 3.43 2.58
C SER A 219 -22.40 2.18 2.76
N GLY A 220 -21.89 1.16 3.47
CA GLY A 220 -22.53 -0.15 3.55
C GLY A 220 -22.37 -1.00 2.27
N GLU A 221 -21.39 -0.69 1.43
CA GLU A 221 -21.13 -1.43 0.19
C GLU A 221 -20.29 -2.68 0.47
N GLY A 222 -20.84 -3.86 0.17
CA GLY A 222 -20.13 -5.13 0.36
C GLY A 222 -19.96 -5.58 1.82
N ILE A 223 -20.28 -4.71 2.77
CA ILE A 223 -20.26 -4.94 4.22
C ILE A 223 -21.36 -4.13 4.89
N ALA A 224 -21.85 -4.57 6.06
CA ALA A 224 -22.85 -3.80 6.80
C ALA A 224 -22.29 -2.42 7.20
N GLN A 225 -23.13 -1.40 7.10
CA GLN A 225 -22.75 -0.04 7.48
C GLN A 225 -22.43 0.04 8.98
N ASP A 226 -21.29 0.65 9.30
CA ASP A 226 -20.85 0.90 10.67
C ASP A 226 -19.93 2.14 10.70
N THR A 227 -20.53 3.29 10.98
CA THR A 227 -19.85 4.59 11.06
C THR A 227 -18.74 4.60 12.13
N ALA A 228 -18.94 3.90 13.25
CA ALA A 228 -17.95 3.89 14.33
C ALA A 228 -16.70 3.13 13.89
N SER A 229 -16.87 1.94 13.31
CA SER A 229 -15.76 1.17 12.74
C SER A 229 -15.08 1.96 11.60
N ALA A 230 -15.84 2.64 10.73
CA ALA A 230 -15.29 3.44 9.65
C ALA A 230 -14.32 4.52 10.15
N LEU A 231 -14.69 5.25 11.20
CA LEU A 231 -13.83 6.25 11.85
C LEU A 231 -12.52 5.63 12.38
N GLY A 232 -12.57 4.41 12.90
CA GLY A 232 -11.39 3.68 13.38
C GLY A 232 -10.42 3.34 12.25
N TRP A 233 -10.94 2.87 11.11
CA TRP A 233 -10.16 2.59 9.91
C TRP A 233 -9.55 3.85 9.28
N PHE A 234 -10.30 4.95 9.23
CA PHE A 234 -9.76 6.23 8.78
C PHE A 234 -8.64 6.73 9.70
N ALA A 235 -8.81 6.63 11.02
CA ALA A 235 -7.77 7.02 11.96
C ALA A 235 -6.49 6.19 11.77
N ALA A 236 -6.62 4.87 11.61
CA ALA A 236 -5.48 3.98 11.32
C ALA A 236 -4.78 4.34 10.00
N ALA A 237 -5.54 4.64 8.94
CA ALA A 237 -4.99 5.11 7.67
C ALA A 237 -4.21 6.44 7.84
N GLY A 238 -4.77 7.37 8.63
CA GLY A 238 -4.15 8.65 8.95
C GLY A 238 -2.87 8.52 9.78
N GLU A 239 -2.80 7.58 10.73
CA GLU A 239 -1.57 7.29 11.50
C GLU A 239 -0.42 6.82 10.61
N LEU A 240 -0.75 6.12 9.52
CA LEU A 240 0.24 5.73 8.52
C LEU A 240 0.55 6.83 7.50
N GLY A 241 -0.17 7.95 7.52
CA GLY A 241 0.09 9.11 6.65
C GLY A 241 -0.86 9.24 5.45
N HIS A 242 -2.01 8.57 5.44
CA HIS A 242 -3.00 8.75 4.38
C HIS A 242 -3.62 10.16 4.44
N CYS A 243 -3.30 11.01 3.46
CA CYS A 243 -3.63 12.44 3.47
C CYS A 243 -5.14 12.74 3.55
N SER A 244 -6.00 11.89 2.97
CA SER A 244 -7.45 12.11 2.94
C SER A 244 -8.18 11.67 4.20
N ALA A 245 -7.51 10.93 5.10
CA ALA A 245 -8.14 10.38 6.30
C ALA A 245 -8.80 11.47 7.16
N ARG A 246 -8.14 12.62 7.28
CA ARG A 246 -8.59 13.72 8.15
C ARG A 246 -9.89 14.32 7.68
N SER A 247 -9.91 14.69 6.41
CA SER A 247 -11.04 15.35 5.80
C SER A 247 -12.27 14.46 5.91
N ARG A 248 -12.07 13.15 5.71
CA ARG A 248 -13.15 12.18 5.83
C ARG A 248 -13.65 12.00 7.27
N ILE A 249 -12.75 11.89 8.26
CA ILE A 249 -13.16 11.85 9.69
C ILE A 249 -13.97 13.09 10.07
N ARG A 250 -13.53 14.27 9.64
CA ARG A 250 -14.25 15.53 9.90
C ARG A 250 -15.64 15.53 9.26
N GLU A 251 -15.73 15.17 7.99
CA GLU A 251 -17.00 15.09 7.26
C GLU A 251 -18.00 14.16 7.95
N VAL A 252 -17.55 12.99 8.40
CA VAL A 252 -18.39 12.01 9.11
C VAL A 252 -18.85 12.57 10.46
N ALA A 253 -17.93 13.18 11.24
CA ALA A 253 -18.28 13.78 12.54
C ALA A 253 -19.27 14.95 12.43
N GLU A 254 -19.21 15.71 11.33
CA GLU A 254 -20.13 16.83 11.05
C GLU A 254 -21.51 16.37 10.57
N ARG A 255 -21.61 15.20 9.94
CA ARG A 255 -22.86 14.66 9.39
C ARG A 255 -23.72 13.90 10.38
N ASP A 256 -23.12 13.18 11.33
CA ASP A 256 -23.82 12.21 12.20
C ASP A 256 -23.97 12.65 13.66
N ILE A 257 -23.59 13.89 14.01
CA ILE A 257 -23.70 14.37 15.38
C ILE A 257 -24.29 15.78 15.43
N PRO A 258 -25.42 16.03 16.13
CA PRO A 258 -25.69 17.34 16.69
C PRO A 258 -24.75 17.55 17.90
N VAL A 259 -23.43 17.41 17.73
CA VAL A 259 -22.49 17.91 18.72
C VAL A 259 -22.30 19.37 18.39
N ASN A 260 -22.70 20.20 19.33
CA ASN A 260 -22.22 21.54 19.41
C ASN A 260 -20.68 21.50 19.48
N VAL A 261 -20.02 21.72 18.34
CA VAL A 261 -18.55 21.76 18.21
C VAL A 261 -17.95 22.77 19.20
N SER A 262 -18.75 23.74 19.67
CA SER A 262 -18.39 24.69 20.73
C SER A 262 -18.08 24.02 22.08
N SER A 263 -18.73 22.91 22.45
CA SER A 263 -18.46 22.27 23.76
C SER A 263 -17.21 21.39 23.78
N LEU A 264 -16.60 21.13 22.63
CA LEU A 264 -15.32 20.42 22.53
C LEU A 264 -14.12 21.37 22.43
N MET A 265 -14.35 22.66 22.21
CA MET A 265 -13.32 23.70 22.13
C MET A 265 -13.27 24.62 23.37
N GLU A 266 -14.15 24.42 24.36
CA GLU A 266 -14.30 25.32 25.52
C GLU A 266 -13.54 24.93 26.80
N GLU A 267 -12.82 23.81 26.85
CA GLU A 267 -11.90 23.54 27.97
C GLU A 267 -10.44 23.64 27.50
N VAL A 268 -10.00 24.91 27.44
CA VAL A 268 -8.60 25.35 27.34
C VAL A 268 -7.88 25.20 28.68
#